data_AF-A0A7U3ZKU4-F1
#
_entry.id   AF-A0A7U3ZKU4-F1
#
_cell.length_a   1.000
_cell.length_b   1.000
_cell.length_c   1.000
_cell.angle_alpha   90.00
_cell.angle_beta   90.00
_cell.angle_gamma   90.00
#
_symmetry.space_group_name_H-M   'P 1'
#
loop_
_entity.id
_entity.type
_entity.pdbx_description
1 polymer ?
#
loop_
_entity_poly.entity_id
_entity_poly.type
_entity_poly.pdbx_seq_one_letter_code
_entity_poly.pdbx_strand_id
1 'polypeptide(L)'
;MKKTKIVFGISLLISMLTIQSCNDDEVSTATVSGLDCSGATFSTTATTGSAYTGTVTIPYTGGNGIAYSAGSGISSTGVSGLTATLSSGTLTNGSGSATYTITGTPDTTGSATFPITLGGQTCNLVLPVNAAAASITGLTCTGTTYSAEATGGTAYTGTATVPYTGGNASVYTAGTAITSTGVTGMTATLQAGTLASGTGNLTYTITGTPSAAGTATFPVAFGGQTCNMTMTIK
;
A
#
# COMPACT_ATOMS: atom_id res chain seq x y z
N MET A 1 -36.54 94.50 -40.25
CA MET A 1 -36.04 95.30 -39.10
C MET A 1 -35.23 94.36 -38.21
N LYS A 2 -33.88 94.47 -38.18
CA LYS A 2 -33.10 95.02 -37.03
C LYS A 2 -33.57 94.41 -35.69
N LYS A 3 -32.79 93.66 -34.91
CA LYS A 3 -31.37 93.87 -34.54
C LYS A 3 -30.67 92.58 -34.05
N THR A 4 -29.42 92.44 -34.47
CA THR A 4 -28.32 91.72 -33.82
C THR A 4 -28.08 92.20 -32.38
N LYS A 5 -27.80 91.29 -31.44
CA LYS A 5 -26.73 91.42 -30.43
C LYS A 5 -26.20 90.03 -30.01
N ILE A 6 -24.90 89.86 -30.20
CA ILE A 6 -24.01 88.80 -29.70
C ILE A 6 -23.63 89.14 -28.25
N VAL A 7 -23.60 88.16 -27.34
CA VAL A 7 -22.64 88.12 -26.21
C VAL A 7 -22.28 86.66 -25.89
N PHE A 8 -20.97 86.44 -25.76
CA PHE A 8 -20.23 85.24 -25.40
C PHE A 8 -20.59 84.66 -24.02
N GLY A 9 -20.60 83.33 -23.91
CA GLY A 9 -20.67 82.61 -22.64
C GLY A 9 -20.12 81.20 -22.78
N ILE A 10 -18.80 81.07 -22.72
CA ILE A 10 -18.08 79.81 -22.60
C ILE A 10 -18.49 79.18 -21.27
N SER A 11 -19.28 78.12 -21.30
CA SER A 11 -19.55 77.28 -20.13
C SER A 11 -19.22 75.83 -20.48
N LEU A 12 -18.19 75.38 -19.79
CA LEU A 12 -17.48 74.12 -19.87
C LEU A 12 -18.44 72.93 -19.75
N LEU A 13 -18.70 72.21 -20.85
CA LEU A 13 -19.30 70.87 -20.80
C LEU A 13 -18.26 69.92 -20.21
N ILE A 14 -18.36 69.67 -18.90
CA ILE A 14 -17.68 68.56 -18.25
C ILE A 14 -18.46 67.30 -18.63
N SER A 15 -18.01 66.63 -19.69
CA SER A 15 -18.35 65.24 -19.96
C SER A 15 -17.86 64.40 -18.79
N MET A 16 -18.76 64.07 -17.87
CA MET A 16 -18.50 63.14 -16.78
C MET A 16 -18.39 61.74 -17.39
N LEU A 17 -17.18 61.39 -17.82
CA LEU A 17 -16.78 60.03 -18.14
C LEU A 17 -16.84 59.26 -16.81
N THR A 18 -17.92 58.51 -16.60
CA THR A 18 -17.94 57.47 -15.57
C THR A 18 -16.96 56.40 -16.02
N ILE A 19 -15.73 56.44 -15.51
CA ILE A 19 -14.83 55.31 -15.52
C ILE A 19 -15.50 54.26 -14.63
N GLN A 20 -16.29 53.38 -15.25
CA GLN A 20 -16.69 52.13 -14.63
C GLN A 20 -15.40 51.35 -14.44
N SER A 21 -14.74 51.54 -13.29
CA SER A 21 -13.71 50.63 -12.83
C SER A 21 -14.41 49.31 -12.53
N CYS A 22 -14.57 48.46 -13.54
CA CYS A 22 -14.68 47.04 -13.28
C CYS A 22 -13.32 46.65 -12.70
N ASN A 23 -13.20 46.70 -11.37
CA ASN A 23 -12.25 45.83 -10.72
C ASN A 23 -12.74 44.42 -11.06
N ASP A 24 -12.18 43.83 -12.11
CA ASP A 24 -12.07 42.39 -12.17
C ASP A 24 -11.28 42.04 -10.90
N ASP A 25 -12.01 41.71 -9.83
CA ASP A 25 -11.43 41.00 -8.71
C ASP A 25 -10.94 39.67 -9.28
N GLU A 26 -9.73 39.69 -9.83
CA GLU A 26 -9.00 38.50 -10.25
C GLU A 26 -9.00 37.58 -9.04
N VAL A 27 -9.87 36.57 -9.06
CA VAL A 27 -9.98 35.58 -8.00
C VAL A 27 -8.65 34.84 -7.97
N SER A 28 -7.76 35.30 -7.11
CA SER A 28 -6.43 34.74 -6.98
C SER A 28 -6.57 33.34 -6.38
N THR A 29 -6.44 32.32 -7.22
CA THR A 29 -6.51 30.92 -6.81
C THR A 29 -5.16 30.45 -6.27
N ALA A 30 -5.17 29.43 -5.41
CA ALA A 30 -3.93 28.77 -5.00
C ALA A 30 -3.21 28.18 -6.21
N THR A 31 -1.95 28.56 -6.43
CA THR A 31 -1.11 28.07 -7.54
C THR A 31 0.26 27.64 -7.04
N VAL A 32 0.85 26.64 -7.70
CA VAL A 32 2.23 26.18 -7.46
C VAL A 32 2.99 26.12 -8.79
N SER A 33 4.31 26.27 -8.76
CA SER A 33 5.16 26.16 -9.95
C SER A 33 5.62 24.72 -10.22
N GLY A 34 5.69 23.89 -9.18
CA GLY A 34 6.06 22.47 -9.29
C GLY A 34 5.40 21.63 -8.23
N LEU A 35 5.12 20.37 -8.56
CA LEU A 35 4.54 19.38 -7.67
C LEU A 35 5.33 18.07 -7.81
N ASP A 36 5.87 17.56 -6.71
CA ASP A 36 6.81 16.43 -6.71
C ASP A 36 6.21 15.22 -5.98
N CYS A 37 5.53 14.36 -6.75
CA CYS A 37 5.04 13.09 -6.24
C CYS A 37 6.15 12.07 -5.93
N SER A 38 7.37 12.24 -6.48
CA SER A 38 8.48 11.31 -6.25
C SER A 38 9.14 11.54 -4.88
N GLY A 39 9.11 12.78 -4.40
CA GLY A 39 9.50 13.16 -3.04
C GLY A 39 8.42 12.95 -1.97
N ALA A 40 7.30 12.29 -2.30
CA ALA A 40 6.19 12.10 -1.38
C ALA A 40 6.57 11.20 -0.19
N THR A 41 6.06 11.52 1.00
CA THR A 41 6.31 10.76 2.23
C THR A 41 5.01 10.21 2.80
N PHE A 42 4.89 8.88 2.88
CA PHE A 42 3.73 8.17 3.43
C PHE A 42 3.89 7.93 4.93
N SER A 43 2.80 8.06 5.70
CA SER A 43 2.80 7.83 7.15
C SER A 43 2.87 6.35 7.53
N THR A 44 2.32 5.48 6.69
CA THR A 44 2.11 4.05 6.94
C THR A 44 2.15 3.26 5.64
N THR A 45 2.45 1.96 5.73
CA THR A 45 2.44 1.04 4.59
C THR A 45 1.03 0.46 4.35
N ALA A 46 0.70 0.21 3.09
CA ALA A 46 -0.56 -0.43 2.71
C ALA A 46 -0.34 -1.93 2.45
N THR A 47 -1.29 -2.75 2.88
CA THR A 47 -1.26 -4.20 2.69
C THR A 47 -2.56 -4.66 2.04
N THR A 48 -2.47 -5.50 1.02
CA THR A 48 -3.64 -6.05 0.30
C THR A 48 -4.67 -6.64 1.27
N GLY A 49 -5.95 -6.38 1.03
CA GLY A 49 -7.07 -6.88 1.84
C GLY A 49 -7.20 -6.30 3.25
N SER A 50 -6.27 -5.43 3.68
CA SER A 50 -6.33 -4.78 4.99
C SER A 50 -6.82 -3.34 4.87
N ALA A 51 -7.72 -2.93 5.76
CA ALA A 51 -8.17 -1.55 5.82
C ALA A 51 -6.97 -0.62 6.05
N TYR A 52 -6.88 0.41 5.22
CA TYR A 52 -5.82 1.39 5.21
C TYR A 52 -6.39 2.78 5.50
N THR A 53 -5.75 3.47 6.44
CA THR A 53 -5.95 4.89 6.72
C THR A 53 -4.58 5.48 6.97
N GLY A 54 -4.12 6.35 6.07
CA GLY A 54 -2.81 6.98 6.15
C GLY A 54 -2.82 8.39 5.59
N THR A 55 -1.76 9.14 5.86
CA THR A 55 -1.50 10.43 5.26
C THR A 55 -0.27 10.36 4.37
N VAL A 56 -0.24 11.23 3.38
CA VAL A 56 0.93 11.45 2.52
C VAL A 56 1.18 12.94 2.37
N THR A 57 2.43 13.35 2.49
CA THR A 57 2.86 14.71 2.18
C THR A 57 3.55 14.73 0.82
N ILE A 58 3.14 15.67 -0.03
CA ILE A 58 3.68 15.85 -1.39
C ILE A 58 4.36 17.22 -1.44
N PRO A 59 5.69 17.26 -1.66
CA PRO A 59 6.40 18.53 -1.84
C PRO A 59 5.91 19.33 -3.05
N TYR A 60 5.88 20.64 -2.92
CA TYR A 60 5.66 21.58 -4.03
C TYR A 60 6.63 22.76 -3.95
N THR A 61 6.79 23.46 -5.07
CA THR A 61 7.59 24.69 -5.18
C THR A 61 6.75 25.84 -5.74
N GLY A 62 7.14 27.08 -5.45
CA GLY A 62 6.51 28.28 -5.99
C GLY A 62 5.03 28.46 -5.63
N GLY A 63 4.63 28.06 -4.42
CA GLY A 63 3.32 28.39 -3.85
C GLY A 63 3.16 29.89 -3.66
N ASN A 64 1.92 30.39 -3.77
CA ASN A 64 1.60 31.82 -3.77
C ASN A 64 1.01 32.36 -2.44
N GLY A 65 1.04 31.59 -1.35
CA GLY A 65 0.52 32.03 -0.05
C GLY A 65 -1.00 31.85 0.14
N ILE A 66 -1.72 31.35 -0.85
CA ILE A 66 -3.19 31.34 -0.86
C ILE A 66 -3.76 30.04 -0.28
N ALA A 67 -4.90 30.15 0.39
CA ALA A 67 -5.65 29.03 0.94
C ALA A 67 -6.34 28.20 -0.16
N TYR A 68 -6.43 26.90 0.05
CA TYR A 68 -7.16 25.96 -0.78
C TYR A 68 -8.08 25.07 0.07
N SER A 69 -9.24 24.75 -0.48
CA SER A 69 -10.21 23.87 0.17
C SER A 69 -9.76 22.42 0.12
N ALA A 70 -10.41 21.58 0.92
CA ALA A 70 -10.28 20.14 0.77
C ALA A 70 -10.71 19.72 -0.65
N GLY A 71 -10.05 18.70 -1.18
CA GLY A 71 -10.35 18.16 -2.50
C GLY A 71 -11.49 17.15 -2.47
N SER A 72 -11.96 16.76 -3.65
CA SER A 72 -12.77 15.56 -3.81
C SER A 72 -11.90 14.30 -3.70
N GLY A 73 -12.53 13.15 -3.46
CA GLY A 73 -11.85 11.86 -3.48
C GLY A 73 -11.30 11.51 -4.88
N ILE A 74 -10.07 11.05 -4.93
CA ILE A 74 -9.35 10.57 -6.11
C ILE A 74 -9.15 9.07 -5.95
N SER A 75 -9.84 8.27 -6.76
CA SER A 75 -9.69 6.81 -6.72
C SER A 75 -8.34 6.38 -7.29
N SER A 76 -7.75 5.34 -6.70
CA SER A 76 -6.53 4.73 -7.20
C SER A 76 -6.74 3.96 -8.51
N THR A 77 -5.69 3.92 -9.33
CA THR A 77 -5.56 3.05 -10.51
C THR A 77 -4.41 2.05 -10.30
N GLY A 78 -4.38 0.97 -11.08
CA GLY A 78 -3.40 -0.13 -10.90
C GLY A 78 -3.82 -1.08 -9.78
N VAL A 79 -3.86 -0.59 -8.55
CA VAL A 79 -4.52 -1.25 -7.41
C VAL A 79 -5.79 -0.48 -7.07
N SER A 80 -6.94 -1.16 -7.03
CA SER A 80 -8.24 -0.56 -6.72
C SER A 80 -8.53 -0.56 -5.21
N GLY A 81 -9.57 0.17 -4.79
CA GLY A 81 -10.07 0.14 -3.42
C GLY A 81 -9.50 1.21 -2.48
N LEU A 82 -8.66 2.12 -2.98
CA LEU A 82 -8.12 3.25 -2.23
C LEU A 82 -8.60 4.59 -2.80
N THR A 83 -8.77 5.59 -1.93
CA THR A 83 -9.16 6.96 -2.28
C THR A 83 -8.27 7.97 -1.58
N ALA A 84 -7.61 8.83 -2.35
CA ALA A 84 -6.84 9.97 -1.83
C ALA A 84 -7.71 11.23 -1.79
N THR A 85 -7.65 12.00 -0.71
CA THR A 85 -8.40 13.25 -0.56
C THR A 85 -7.46 14.34 -0.06
N LEU A 86 -7.37 15.47 -0.78
CA LEU A 86 -6.58 16.62 -0.35
C LEU A 86 -7.19 17.21 0.93
N SER A 87 -6.37 17.35 1.96
CA SER A 87 -6.75 18.10 3.16
C SER A 87 -6.69 19.61 2.87
N SER A 88 -7.66 20.39 3.34
CA SER A 88 -7.62 21.86 3.19
C SER A 88 -6.38 22.46 3.84
N GLY A 89 -5.85 23.55 3.28
CA GLY A 89 -4.66 24.20 3.82
C GLY A 89 -4.37 25.55 3.17
N THR A 90 -3.18 26.07 3.45
CA THR A 90 -2.66 27.30 2.84
C THR A 90 -1.31 27.02 2.23
N LEU A 91 -1.10 27.43 0.98
CA LEU A 91 0.21 27.31 0.35
C LEU A 91 1.21 28.20 1.08
N THR A 92 2.43 27.72 1.27
CA THR A 92 3.57 28.55 1.66
C THR A 92 3.96 29.41 0.46
N ASN A 93 4.38 30.66 0.70
CA ASN A 93 5.00 31.47 -0.35
C ASN A 93 6.40 30.90 -0.64
N GLY A 94 6.57 30.25 -1.79
CA GLY A 94 7.75 29.45 -2.12
C GLY A 94 7.52 27.94 -1.98
N SER A 95 8.45 27.22 -1.37
CA SER A 95 8.36 25.75 -1.26
C SER A 95 7.59 25.31 -0.02
N GLY A 96 6.86 24.21 -0.13
CA GLY A 96 6.08 23.65 0.96
C GLY A 96 5.66 22.21 0.69
N SER A 97 4.65 21.73 1.41
CA SER A 97 4.07 20.40 1.16
C SER A 97 2.56 20.43 1.31
N ALA A 98 1.87 19.66 0.48
CA ALA A 98 0.43 19.43 0.57
C ALA A 98 0.16 18.06 1.16
N THR A 99 -0.85 17.95 2.01
CA THR A 99 -1.19 16.71 2.71
C THR A 99 -2.45 16.10 2.11
N TYR A 100 -2.38 14.82 1.77
CA TYR A 100 -3.54 14.02 1.39
C TYR A 100 -3.79 12.95 2.44
N THR A 101 -5.06 12.67 2.70
CA THR A 101 -5.49 11.48 3.44
C THR A 101 -5.85 10.39 2.44
N ILE A 102 -5.34 9.18 2.62
CA ILE A 102 -5.67 8.02 1.79
C ILE A 102 -6.40 7.01 2.66
N THR A 103 -7.58 6.59 2.23
CA THR A 103 -8.40 5.57 2.92
C THR A 103 -8.90 4.50 1.96
N GLY A 104 -9.26 3.34 2.52
CA GLY A 104 -9.92 2.25 1.79
C GLY A 104 -9.29 0.90 2.10
N THR A 105 -9.56 -0.10 1.27
CA THR A 105 -8.98 -1.44 1.38
C THR A 105 -8.47 -1.84 0.01
N PRO A 106 -7.16 -1.99 -0.21
CA PRO A 106 -6.64 -2.33 -1.52
C PRO A 106 -6.93 -3.79 -1.87
N ASP A 107 -7.46 -4.03 -3.08
CA ASP A 107 -7.92 -5.37 -3.49
C ASP A 107 -6.76 -6.30 -3.88
N THR A 108 -5.66 -5.73 -4.35
CA THR A 108 -4.49 -6.46 -4.85
C THR A 108 -3.19 -5.84 -4.36
N THR A 109 -2.08 -6.58 -4.54
CA THR A 109 -0.73 -6.05 -4.34
C THR A 109 -0.27 -5.26 -5.56
N GLY A 110 0.77 -4.44 -5.40
CA GLY A 110 1.38 -3.68 -6.50
C GLY A 110 1.38 -2.18 -6.25
N SER A 111 1.17 -1.37 -7.30
CA SER A 111 1.25 0.09 -7.23
C SER A 111 -0.13 0.72 -7.36
N ALA A 112 -0.63 1.33 -6.27
CA ALA A 112 -1.80 2.19 -6.30
C ALA A 112 -1.39 3.59 -6.78
N THR A 113 -1.89 4.00 -7.95
CA THR A 113 -1.53 5.28 -8.57
C THR A 113 -2.67 6.27 -8.53
N PHE A 114 -2.40 7.48 -8.04
CA PHE A 114 -3.36 8.58 -7.94
C PHE A 114 -2.92 9.74 -8.84
N PRO A 115 -3.76 10.21 -9.78
CA PRO A 115 -3.51 11.43 -10.53
C PRO A 115 -3.78 12.65 -9.64
N ILE A 116 -2.73 13.21 -9.06
CA ILE A 116 -2.82 14.34 -8.14
C ILE A 116 -2.79 15.64 -8.95
N THR A 117 -3.68 16.57 -8.60
CA THR A 117 -3.69 17.94 -9.12
C THR A 117 -3.67 18.93 -7.96
N LEU A 118 -2.77 19.89 -7.99
CA LEU A 118 -2.72 20.99 -7.03
C LEU A 118 -2.24 22.26 -7.73
N GLY A 119 -2.99 23.35 -7.60
CA GLY A 119 -2.58 24.68 -8.03
C GLY A 119 -2.08 24.78 -9.47
N GLY A 120 -2.77 24.11 -10.40
CA GLY A 120 -2.44 24.07 -11.83
C GLY A 120 -1.46 22.97 -12.25
N GLN A 121 -0.76 22.34 -11.31
CA GLN A 121 0.21 21.29 -11.59
C GLN A 121 -0.35 19.90 -11.33
N THR A 122 0.19 18.92 -12.05
CA THR A 122 -0.22 17.51 -11.93
C THR A 122 0.99 16.60 -11.71
N CYS A 123 0.81 15.52 -10.96
CA CYS A 123 1.77 14.42 -10.87
C CYS A 123 1.08 13.10 -10.50
N ASN A 124 1.77 11.98 -10.71
CA ASN A 124 1.28 10.65 -10.36
C ASN A 124 1.87 10.20 -9.02
N LEU A 125 1.05 10.19 -7.97
CA LEU A 125 1.45 9.65 -6.67
C LEU A 125 1.33 8.13 -6.71
N VAL A 126 2.39 7.43 -6.34
CA VAL A 126 2.42 5.96 -6.31
C VAL A 126 2.57 5.48 -4.87
N LEU A 127 1.54 4.84 -4.33
CA LEU A 127 1.57 4.14 -3.06
C LEU A 127 1.83 2.64 -3.31
N PRO A 128 2.96 2.08 -2.86
CA PRO A 128 3.18 0.64 -2.88
C PRO A 128 2.22 -0.08 -1.93
N VAL A 129 1.60 -1.15 -2.42
CA VAL A 129 0.74 -2.05 -1.65
C VAL A 129 1.42 -3.41 -1.54
N ASN A 130 1.76 -3.79 -0.31
CA ASN A 130 2.44 -5.03 0.03
C ASN A 130 1.49 -6.23 0.04
N ALA A 131 2.05 -7.42 -0.19
CA ALA A 131 1.35 -8.67 0.06
C ALA A 131 1.08 -8.86 1.55
N ALA A 132 -0.08 -9.43 1.87
CA ALA A 132 -0.39 -9.87 3.22
C ALA A 132 0.57 -11.00 3.59
N ALA A 133 1.11 -10.96 4.81
CA ALA A 133 1.90 -12.07 5.32
C ALA A 133 1.02 -13.32 5.45
N ALA A 134 1.58 -14.49 5.16
CA ALA A 134 0.89 -15.74 5.37
C ALA A 134 0.63 -16.00 6.85
N SER A 135 -0.63 -16.24 7.21
CA SER A 135 -1.06 -16.50 8.58
C SER A 135 -2.04 -17.66 8.62
N ILE A 136 -2.01 -18.42 9.71
CA ILE A 136 -2.94 -19.52 10.00
C ILE A 136 -3.40 -19.40 11.45
N THR A 137 -4.59 -19.92 11.76
CA THR A 137 -5.10 -19.94 13.15
C THR A 137 -4.75 -21.23 13.88
N GLY A 138 -4.45 -22.30 13.16
CA GLY A 138 -4.11 -23.60 13.76
C GLY A 138 -3.17 -24.41 12.87
N LEU A 139 -2.25 -25.14 13.51
CA LEU A 139 -1.31 -26.04 12.86
C LEU A 139 -1.37 -27.41 13.56
N THR A 140 -1.64 -28.49 12.82
CA THR A 140 -1.99 -29.79 13.39
C THR A 140 -0.99 -30.88 13.01
N CYS A 141 0.16 -30.90 13.69
CA CYS A 141 1.21 -31.89 13.44
C CYS A 141 0.77 -33.35 13.67
N THR A 142 -0.23 -33.61 14.52
CA THR A 142 -0.76 -34.97 14.72
C THR A 142 -1.49 -35.53 13.50
N GLY A 143 -1.93 -34.67 12.58
CA GLY A 143 -2.55 -35.06 11.31
C GLY A 143 -1.57 -35.17 10.15
N THR A 144 -0.26 -35.17 10.42
CA THR A 144 0.76 -35.22 9.36
C THR A 144 0.69 -36.54 8.60
N THR A 145 0.75 -36.48 7.26
CA THR A 145 0.93 -37.67 6.41
C THR A 145 2.30 -37.64 5.74
N TYR A 146 2.86 -38.82 5.49
CA TYR A 146 4.17 -38.99 4.86
C TYR A 146 4.02 -39.75 3.55
N SER A 147 4.79 -39.37 2.53
CA SER A 147 4.72 -40.01 1.21
C SER A 147 5.28 -41.44 1.18
N ALA A 148 6.19 -41.75 2.09
CA ALA A 148 6.86 -43.05 2.18
C ALA A 148 7.34 -43.30 3.62
N GLU A 149 7.60 -44.57 3.92
CA GLU A 149 8.25 -44.96 5.18
C GLU A 149 9.76 -44.71 5.10
N ALA A 150 10.39 -44.43 6.23
CA ALA A 150 11.84 -44.29 6.36
C ALA A 150 12.42 -45.43 7.19
N THR A 151 13.64 -45.85 6.85
CA THR A 151 14.38 -46.92 7.56
C THR A 151 15.74 -46.40 8.02
N GLY A 152 16.13 -46.75 9.24
CA GLY A 152 17.42 -46.38 9.83
C GLY A 152 18.60 -46.77 8.91
N GLY A 153 19.54 -45.84 8.73
CA GLY A 153 20.72 -46.02 7.89
C GLY A 153 20.47 -46.00 6.38
N THR A 154 19.22 -45.85 5.92
CA THR A 154 18.87 -45.80 4.49
C THR A 154 18.57 -44.37 4.07
N ALA A 155 19.12 -43.94 2.94
CA ALA A 155 18.82 -42.62 2.39
C ALA A 155 17.31 -42.48 2.12
N TYR A 156 16.73 -41.36 2.56
CA TYR A 156 15.32 -41.05 2.44
C TYR A 156 15.14 -39.75 1.67
N THR A 157 14.14 -39.72 0.79
CA THR A 157 13.62 -38.51 0.14
C THR A 157 12.12 -38.69 -0.02
N GLY A 158 11.35 -37.79 0.57
CA GLY A 158 9.90 -37.83 0.52
C GLY A 158 9.29 -36.52 0.98
N THR A 159 7.96 -36.50 1.09
CA THR A 159 7.21 -35.32 1.53
C THR A 159 6.40 -35.62 2.78
N ALA A 160 6.20 -34.60 3.61
CA ALA A 160 5.24 -34.59 4.69
C ALA A 160 4.20 -33.48 4.45
N THR A 161 2.92 -33.77 4.67
CA THR A 161 1.85 -32.77 4.61
C THR A 161 1.32 -32.50 6.01
N VAL A 162 1.45 -31.26 6.49
CA VAL A 162 0.99 -30.84 7.82
C VAL A 162 -0.31 -30.03 7.67
N PRO A 163 -1.45 -30.52 8.20
CA PRO A 163 -2.71 -29.79 8.13
C PRO A 163 -2.68 -28.48 8.91
N TYR A 164 -3.37 -27.47 8.41
CA TYR A 164 -3.61 -26.20 9.09
C TYR A 164 -5.07 -25.73 8.94
N THR A 165 -5.48 -24.79 9.79
CA THR A 165 -6.77 -24.09 9.73
C THR A 165 -6.59 -22.57 9.71
N GLY A 166 -7.59 -21.84 9.21
CA GLY A 166 -7.64 -20.38 9.17
C GLY A 166 -6.57 -19.70 8.30
N GLY A 167 -6.18 -20.32 7.19
CA GLY A 167 -5.31 -19.70 6.18
C GLY A 167 -5.97 -18.47 5.53
N ASN A 168 -5.15 -17.48 5.18
CA ASN A 168 -5.60 -16.16 4.70
C ASN A 168 -5.39 -15.92 3.19
N ALA A 169 -5.33 -16.98 2.38
CA ALA A 169 -5.09 -16.90 0.93
C ALA A 169 -3.72 -16.32 0.49
N SER A 170 -2.85 -16.00 1.44
CA SER A 170 -1.54 -15.39 1.16
C SER A 170 -0.52 -16.38 0.63
N VAL A 171 0.37 -15.88 -0.23
CA VAL A 171 1.55 -16.59 -0.70
C VAL A 171 2.62 -16.66 0.39
N TYR A 172 3.38 -17.75 0.41
CA TYR A 172 4.53 -17.93 1.29
C TYR A 172 5.70 -18.58 0.54
N THR A 173 6.91 -18.20 0.92
CA THR A 173 8.14 -18.72 0.31
C THR A 173 8.56 -20.05 0.93
N ALA A 174 9.51 -20.72 0.29
CA ALA A 174 10.15 -21.88 0.88
C ALA A 174 10.80 -21.51 2.22
N GLY A 175 10.75 -22.45 3.18
CA GLY A 175 11.35 -22.28 4.49
C GLY A 175 12.84 -22.63 4.49
N THR A 176 13.46 -22.47 5.65
CA THR A 176 14.81 -22.96 5.90
C THR A 176 14.78 -24.44 6.32
N ALA A 177 15.95 -25.07 6.24
CA ALA A 177 16.16 -26.44 6.70
C ALA A 177 15.92 -26.58 8.22
N ILE A 178 15.05 -27.52 8.60
CA ILE A 178 14.76 -27.92 9.97
C ILE A 178 15.36 -29.31 10.20
N THR A 179 16.38 -29.40 11.05
CA THR A 179 17.03 -30.68 11.37
C THR A 179 16.20 -31.50 12.37
N SER A 180 16.16 -32.82 12.19
CA SER A 180 15.45 -33.70 13.13
C SER A 180 16.17 -33.84 14.48
N THR A 181 15.36 -33.96 15.54
CA THR A 181 15.77 -34.34 16.90
C THR A 181 15.23 -35.73 17.26
N GLY A 182 15.75 -36.36 18.32
CA GLY A 182 15.47 -37.78 18.61
C GLY A 182 16.32 -38.65 17.69
N VAL A 183 15.76 -39.10 16.57
CA VAL A 183 16.55 -39.64 15.45
C VAL A 183 17.09 -38.50 14.58
N THR A 184 18.41 -38.37 14.52
CA THR A 184 19.12 -37.34 13.74
C THR A 184 19.39 -37.78 12.30
N GLY A 185 19.88 -36.87 11.46
CA GLY A 185 20.30 -37.16 10.08
C GLY A 185 19.25 -36.89 9.01
N MET A 186 18.08 -36.35 9.39
CA MET A 186 17.06 -35.89 8.46
C MET A 186 16.86 -34.38 8.53
N THR A 187 16.37 -33.80 7.44
CA THR A 187 16.08 -32.37 7.31
C THR A 187 14.74 -32.17 6.63
N ALA A 188 13.84 -31.42 7.24
CA ALA A 188 12.57 -31.01 6.66
C ALA A 188 12.69 -29.56 6.16
N THR A 189 12.21 -29.27 4.95
CA THR A 189 12.20 -27.92 4.37
C THR A 189 10.81 -27.62 3.82
N LEU A 190 10.19 -26.55 4.29
CA LEU A 190 8.89 -26.10 3.78
C LEU A 190 9.00 -25.73 2.30
N GLN A 191 8.12 -26.26 1.46
CA GLN A 191 8.01 -25.86 0.06
C GLN A 191 7.22 -24.54 -0.07
N ALA A 192 7.59 -23.68 -1.02
CA ALA A 192 6.82 -22.46 -1.30
C ALA A 192 5.39 -22.80 -1.74
N GLY A 193 4.42 -21.94 -1.44
CA GLY A 193 3.03 -22.19 -1.77
C GLY A 193 2.11 -21.00 -1.56
N THR A 194 0.81 -21.25 -1.68
CA THR A 194 -0.26 -20.29 -1.34
C THR A 194 -1.19 -20.97 -0.36
N LEU A 195 -1.54 -20.29 0.73
CA LEU A 195 -2.53 -20.84 1.65
C LEU A 195 -3.90 -20.88 0.95
N ALA A 196 -4.67 -21.94 1.18
CA ALA A 196 -6.10 -21.90 1.03
C ALA A 196 -6.74 -20.90 2.02
N SER A 197 -7.86 -20.29 1.63
CA SER A 197 -8.73 -19.56 2.56
C SER A 197 -9.46 -20.57 3.45
N GLY A 198 -9.16 -20.61 4.74
CA GLY A 198 -9.68 -21.62 5.67
C GLY A 198 -8.71 -22.79 5.90
N THR A 199 -9.10 -24.02 5.59
CA THR A 199 -8.29 -25.20 5.88
C THR A 199 -7.42 -25.61 4.70
N GLY A 200 -6.24 -26.19 4.98
CA GLY A 200 -5.32 -26.67 3.95
C GLY A 200 -4.16 -27.46 4.53
N ASN A 201 -3.13 -27.69 3.71
CA ASN A 201 -1.92 -28.41 4.11
C ASN A 201 -0.66 -27.63 3.72
N LEU A 202 0.31 -27.58 4.63
CA LEU A 202 1.68 -27.20 4.31
C LEU A 202 2.43 -28.44 3.84
N THR A 203 3.27 -28.32 2.82
CA THR A 203 4.08 -29.42 2.31
C THR A 203 5.55 -29.21 2.64
N TYR A 204 6.17 -30.19 3.28
CA TYR A 204 7.59 -30.22 3.60
C TYR A 204 8.28 -31.29 2.77
N THR A 205 9.41 -30.98 2.15
CA THR A 205 10.34 -31.98 1.63
C THR A 205 11.21 -32.47 2.79
N ILE A 206 11.28 -33.78 2.99
CA ILE A 206 12.15 -34.41 3.98
C ILE A 206 13.23 -35.21 3.24
N THR A 207 14.49 -34.94 3.56
CA THR A 207 15.66 -35.63 2.99
C THR A 207 16.65 -36.00 4.08
N GLY A 208 17.53 -36.96 3.79
CA GLY A 208 18.65 -37.31 4.65
C GLY A 208 18.82 -38.81 4.82
N THR A 209 19.58 -39.22 5.83
CA THR A 209 19.76 -40.62 6.23
C THR A 209 19.59 -40.69 7.75
N PRO A 210 18.45 -41.20 8.26
CA PRO A 210 18.24 -41.29 9.70
C PRO A 210 19.28 -42.20 10.34
N SER A 211 19.81 -41.80 11.49
CA SER A 211 20.92 -42.51 12.15
C SER A 211 20.54 -43.87 12.74
N ALA A 212 19.25 -44.09 13.06
CA ALA A 212 18.71 -45.32 13.61
C ALA A 212 17.19 -45.38 13.43
N ALA A 213 16.58 -46.54 13.77
CA ALA A 213 15.14 -46.64 14.00
C ALA A 213 14.70 -45.83 15.23
N GLY A 214 13.43 -45.40 15.27
CA GLY A 214 12.88 -44.60 16.37
C GLY A 214 12.02 -43.43 15.90
N THR A 215 11.95 -42.37 16.69
CA THR A 215 11.14 -41.18 16.34
C THR A 215 12.03 -39.99 16.00
N ALA A 216 11.91 -39.50 14.76
CA ALA A 216 12.46 -38.23 14.33
C ALA A 216 11.44 -37.11 14.59
N THR A 217 11.85 -36.02 15.25
CA THR A 217 10.99 -34.88 15.58
C THR A 217 11.50 -33.59 14.94
N PHE A 218 10.61 -32.88 14.26
CA PHE A 218 10.86 -31.59 13.61
C PHE A 218 10.04 -30.49 14.28
N PRO A 219 10.66 -29.50 14.93
CA PRO A 219 9.94 -28.34 15.43
C PRO A 219 9.57 -27.43 14.26
N VAL A 220 8.29 -27.43 13.87
CA VAL A 220 7.79 -26.62 12.77
C VAL A 220 7.15 -25.34 13.30
N ALA A 221 7.43 -24.22 12.66
CA ALA A 221 6.84 -22.92 12.94
C ALA A 221 6.36 -22.30 11.61
N PHE A 222 5.11 -21.84 11.57
CA PHE A 222 4.54 -21.19 10.40
C PHE A 222 3.37 -20.28 10.78
N GLY A 223 3.32 -19.07 10.20
CA GLY A 223 2.17 -18.17 10.31
C GLY A 223 1.76 -17.83 11.74
N GLY A 224 2.72 -17.74 12.67
CA GLY A 224 2.50 -17.48 14.11
C GLY A 224 2.30 -18.74 14.97
N GLN A 225 2.11 -19.90 14.36
CA GLN A 225 1.85 -21.17 15.06
C GLN A 225 3.09 -22.07 15.08
N THR A 226 3.15 -22.95 16.08
CA THR A 226 4.24 -23.93 16.25
C THR A 226 3.69 -25.30 16.62
N CYS A 227 4.28 -26.38 16.11
CA CYS A 227 4.05 -27.74 16.62
C CYS A 227 5.23 -28.66 16.34
N ASN A 228 5.21 -29.86 16.92
CA ASN A 228 6.23 -30.89 16.71
C ASN A 228 5.72 -31.95 15.73
N MET A 229 6.25 -31.94 14.51
CA MET A 229 5.97 -32.97 13.50
C MET A 229 6.86 -34.19 13.79
N THR A 230 6.27 -35.37 13.95
CA THR A 230 6.99 -36.59 14.32
C THR A 230 6.87 -37.67 13.26
N MET A 231 7.98 -38.23 12.81
CA MET A 231 8.05 -39.33 11.85
C MET A 231 8.64 -40.57 12.53
N THR A 232 7.98 -41.71 12.40
CA THR A 232 8.50 -43.00 12.85
C THR A 232 9.45 -43.58 11.79
N ILE A 233 10.65 -43.94 12.22
CA ILE A 233 11.70 -44.57 11.43
C ILE A 233 11.76 -46.05 11.81
N LYS A 234 11.69 -46.92 10.81
CA LYS A 234 11.80 -48.39 10.97
C LYS A 234 13.24 -48.85 11.08
#